data_AF-A0AA38KB18-F1
#
_entry.id   AF-A0AA38KB18-F1
#
_cell.length_a   1.000
_cell.length_b   1.000
_cell.length_c   1.000
_cell.angle_alpha   90.00
_cell.angle_beta   90.00
_cell.angle_gamma   90.00
#
_symmetry.space_group_name_H-M   'P 1'
#
loop_
_entity.id
_entity.type
_entity.pdbx_description
1 polymer ?
#
loop_
_entity_poly.entity_id
_entity_poly.type
_entity_poly.pdbx_seq_one_letter_code
_entity_poly.pdbx_strand_id
1 'polypeptide(L)'
;MYPAQDTASSPMPYDPASVYLLETMVSISCQVPHHIEDLWPILFEHLSALLHHDSAGQYSILLIERAVAGLLHLCLILAQKPSLRDQICVSLDLLSGLPPGVASSVAEQIVVGIILLVQKYREIIKSQTEWKLVFALLRSTLTHSEAARLSFDLVNSLVADGPEQLVTMDNFSALLTLLNDFATIAGGTVEAHQNQRRRHGPLTVSTSFVGVPGFQ
;
A
#
# COMPACT_ATOMS: atom_id res chain seq x y z
N MET A 1 8.17 -3.21 -43.88
CA MET A 1 7.45 -2.62 -42.73
C MET A 1 7.57 -3.63 -41.59
N TYR A 2 8.60 -3.47 -40.75
CA TYR A 2 8.79 -4.33 -39.58
C TYR A 2 7.81 -3.88 -38.48
N PRO A 3 7.13 -4.80 -37.77
CA PRO A 3 6.36 -4.40 -36.61
C PRO A 3 7.33 -3.91 -35.53
N ALA A 4 7.02 -2.77 -34.92
CA ALA A 4 7.73 -2.28 -33.74
C ALA A 4 7.62 -3.36 -32.65
N GLN A 5 8.75 -3.87 -32.19
CA GLN A 5 8.79 -4.61 -30.94
C GLN A 5 8.54 -3.59 -29.84
N ASP A 6 7.37 -3.67 -29.20
CA ASP A 6 7.18 -3.10 -27.87
C ASP A 6 8.22 -3.74 -26.96
N THR A 7 9.34 -3.07 -26.77
CA THR A 7 10.30 -3.42 -25.72
C THR A 7 9.63 -3.09 -24.40
N ALA A 8 8.84 -4.02 -23.88
CA ALA A 8 8.56 -4.06 -22.45
C ALA A 8 9.93 -4.11 -21.76
N SER A 9 10.38 -2.97 -21.24
CA SER A 9 11.64 -2.85 -20.52
C SER A 9 11.52 -3.74 -19.30
N SER A 10 12.10 -4.95 -19.36
CA SER A 10 12.17 -5.83 -18.21
C SER A 10 12.80 -5.07 -17.04
N PRO A 11 12.23 -5.19 -15.83
CA PRO A 11 12.81 -4.56 -14.65
C PRO A 11 14.27 -4.98 -14.51
N MET A 12 15.12 -4.04 -14.07
CA MET A 12 16.52 -4.28 -13.82
C MET A 12 16.69 -5.50 -12.91
N PRO A 13 17.71 -6.33 -13.19
CA PRO A 13 17.96 -7.52 -12.40
C PRO A 13 18.23 -7.16 -10.94
N TYR A 14 17.77 -8.04 -10.06
CA TYR A 14 18.02 -7.93 -8.61
C TYR A 14 19.52 -7.90 -8.32
N ASP A 15 19.95 -6.89 -7.57
CA ASP A 15 21.31 -6.77 -7.04
C ASP A 15 21.27 -6.76 -5.49
N PRO A 16 21.82 -7.78 -4.81
CA PRO A 16 21.82 -7.85 -3.36
C PRO A 16 22.66 -6.74 -2.71
N ALA A 17 23.68 -6.21 -3.40
CA ALA A 17 24.49 -5.12 -2.85
C ALA A 17 23.67 -3.84 -2.72
N SER A 18 22.86 -3.51 -3.73
CA SER A 18 21.94 -2.36 -3.69
C SER A 18 20.96 -2.41 -2.53
N VAL A 19 20.35 -3.57 -2.26
CA VAL A 19 19.45 -3.74 -1.10
C VAL A 19 20.20 -3.59 0.21
N TYR A 20 21.38 -4.21 0.34
CA TYR A 20 22.20 -4.10 1.54
C TYR A 20 22.62 -2.65 1.82
N LEU A 21 23.03 -1.91 0.79
CA LEU A 21 23.44 -0.51 0.91
C LEU A 21 22.27 0.38 1.32
N LEU A 22 21.09 0.18 0.74
CA LEU A 22 19.87 0.88 1.12
C LEU A 22 19.52 0.62 2.59
N GLU A 23 19.49 -0.65 3.02
CA GLU A 23 19.20 -1.01 4.40
C GLU A 23 20.25 -0.47 5.37
N THR A 24 21.52 -0.46 4.98
CA THR A 24 22.61 0.11 5.76
C THR A 24 22.46 1.61 5.91
N MET A 25 22.14 2.33 4.82
CA MET A 25 21.90 3.77 4.82
C MET A 25 20.73 4.13 5.75
N VAL A 26 19.61 3.42 5.65
CA VAL A 26 18.45 3.61 6.53
C VAL A 26 18.81 3.28 7.99
N SER A 27 19.50 2.16 8.22
CA SER A 27 19.86 1.71 9.57
C SER A 27 20.80 2.68 10.29
N ILE A 28 21.81 3.21 9.59
CA ILE A 28 22.71 4.23 10.14
C ILE A 28 21.91 5.47 10.51
N SER A 29 21.07 5.97 9.60
CA SER A 29 20.23 7.14 9.82
C SER A 29 19.30 6.98 11.02
N CYS A 30 18.78 5.76 11.23
CA CYS A 30 17.96 5.42 12.38
C CYS A 30 18.72 5.41 13.71
N GLN A 31 20.01 5.10 13.70
CA GLN A 31 20.86 5.07 14.90
C GLN A 31 21.37 6.44 15.33
N VAL A 32 21.38 7.43 14.42
CA VAL A 32 21.79 8.81 14.70
C VAL A 32 20.67 9.83 14.43
N PRO A 33 19.52 9.74 15.14
CA PRO A 33 18.35 10.61 14.89
C PRO A 33 18.61 12.10 15.20
N HIS A 34 19.72 12.42 15.88
CA HIS A 34 20.12 13.81 16.12
C HIS A 34 20.71 14.48 14.88
N HIS A 35 21.29 13.71 13.94
CA HIS A 35 21.84 14.20 12.67
C HIS A 35 20.85 14.09 11.51
N ILE A 36 19.59 13.71 11.77
CA ILE A 36 18.63 13.45 10.70
C ILE A 36 18.35 14.68 9.83
N GLU A 37 18.42 15.89 10.39
CA GLU A 37 18.25 17.14 9.62
C GLU A 37 19.33 17.33 8.56
N ASP A 38 20.57 16.99 8.88
CA ASP A 38 21.72 17.10 7.96
C ASP A 38 21.70 15.98 6.91
N LEU A 39 21.29 14.78 7.32
CA LEU A 39 21.26 13.59 6.46
C LEU A 39 20.04 13.57 5.54
N TRP A 40 18.91 14.14 5.97
CA TRP A 40 17.62 14.02 5.28
C TRP A 40 17.66 14.41 3.80
N PRO A 41 18.28 15.54 3.38
CA PRO A 41 18.32 15.91 1.96
C PRO A 41 18.93 14.80 1.09
N ILE A 42 20.00 14.16 1.57
CA ILE A 42 20.71 13.08 0.86
C ILE A 42 19.87 11.80 0.84
N LEU A 43 19.29 11.45 1.99
CA LEU A 43 18.43 10.26 2.12
C LEU A 43 17.20 10.36 1.22
N PHE A 44 16.54 11.52 1.25
CA PHE A 44 15.32 11.76 0.51
C PHE A 44 15.59 11.86 -0.99
N GLU A 45 16.68 12.48 -1.43
CA GLU A 45 17.10 12.46 -2.83
C GLU A 45 17.24 11.02 -3.34
N HIS A 46 17.94 10.15 -2.60
CA HIS A 46 18.11 8.76 -3.01
C HIS A 46 16.80 7.96 -3.01
N LEU A 47 16.02 8.07 -1.93
CA LEU A 47 14.74 7.35 -1.80
C LEU A 47 13.72 7.83 -2.83
N SER A 48 13.64 9.13 -3.09
CA SER A 48 12.75 9.69 -4.10
C SER A 48 13.13 9.26 -5.50
N ALA A 49 14.42 9.17 -5.84
CA ALA A 49 14.87 8.64 -7.13
C ALA A 49 14.44 7.17 -7.35
N LEU A 50 14.45 6.34 -6.31
CA LEU A 50 14.01 4.94 -6.37
C LEU A 50 12.48 4.79 -6.44
N LEU A 51 11.76 5.63 -5.70
CA LEU A 51 10.30 5.55 -5.53
C LEU A 51 9.52 6.44 -6.49
N HIS A 52 10.19 7.20 -7.35
CA HIS A 52 9.53 8.05 -8.33
C HIS A 52 8.65 7.22 -9.27
N HIS A 53 7.52 7.78 -9.71
CA HIS A 53 6.54 7.10 -10.55
C HIS A 53 7.18 6.41 -11.77
N ASP A 54 8.06 7.12 -12.48
CA ASP A 54 8.64 6.63 -13.73
C ASP A 54 9.76 5.59 -13.55
N SER A 55 10.41 5.55 -12.39
CA SER A 55 11.56 4.68 -12.12
C SER A 55 11.21 3.46 -11.27
N ALA A 56 10.21 3.55 -10.39
CA ALA A 56 9.88 2.50 -9.43
C ALA A 56 9.59 1.14 -10.09
N GLY A 57 8.94 1.14 -11.26
CA GLY A 57 8.65 -0.07 -12.02
C GLY A 57 9.87 -0.71 -12.71
N GLN A 58 11.01 -0.01 -12.73
CA GLN A 58 12.24 -0.47 -13.37
C GLN A 58 13.17 -1.20 -12.40
N TYR A 59 12.92 -1.16 -11.09
CA TYR A 59 13.75 -1.83 -10.10
C TYR A 59 13.13 -3.16 -9.65
N SER A 60 13.95 -4.02 -9.01
CA SER A 60 13.44 -5.23 -8.39
C SER A 60 12.44 -4.89 -7.28
N ILE A 61 11.34 -5.65 -7.17
CA ILE A 61 10.32 -5.39 -6.16
C ILE A 61 10.86 -5.41 -4.73
N LEU A 62 11.80 -6.31 -4.42
CA LEU A 62 12.43 -6.38 -3.11
C LEU A 62 13.14 -5.08 -2.73
N LEU A 63 13.83 -4.42 -3.68
CA LEU A 63 14.46 -3.13 -3.42
C LEU A 63 13.42 -2.05 -3.11
N ILE A 64 12.31 -2.04 -3.86
CA ILE A 64 11.23 -1.07 -3.66
C ILE A 64 10.51 -1.30 -2.33
N GLU A 65 10.21 -2.54 -1.95
CA GLU A 65 9.67 -2.89 -0.64
C GLU A 65 10.55 -2.34 0.49
N ARG A 66 11.88 -2.52 0.39
CA ARG A 66 12.84 -2.02 1.38
C ARG A 66 12.94 -0.50 1.38
N ALA A 67 12.82 0.15 0.22
CA ALA A 67 12.81 1.61 0.11
C ALA A 67 11.55 2.21 0.76
N VAL A 68 10.37 1.63 0.50
CA VAL A 68 9.11 2.05 1.12
C VAL A 68 9.13 1.85 2.63
N ALA A 69 9.54 0.67 3.10
CA ALA A 69 9.66 0.39 4.52
C ALA A 69 10.67 1.33 5.21
N GLY A 70 11.81 1.57 4.55
CA GLY A 70 12.84 2.50 5.04
C GLY A 70 12.34 3.92 5.13
N LEU A 71 11.66 4.43 4.10
CA LEU A 71 11.08 5.78 4.09
C LEU A 71 10.05 5.95 5.22
N LEU A 72 9.16 4.97 5.40
CA LEU A 72 8.15 5.01 6.48
C LEU A 72 8.78 4.97 7.87
N HIS A 73 9.83 4.17 8.07
CA HIS A 73 10.60 4.19 9.32
C HIS A 73 11.30 5.54 9.55
N LEU A 74 11.88 6.15 8.51
CA LEU A 74 12.48 7.46 8.61
C LEU A 74 11.42 8.52 8.95
N CYS A 75 10.21 8.46 8.39
CA CYS A 75 9.11 9.35 8.76
C CYS A 75 8.80 9.29 10.27
N LEU A 76 8.92 8.12 10.93
CA LEU A 76 8.77 8.02 12.39
C LEU A 76 9.89 8.73 13.17
N ILE A 77 11.05 8.97 12.56
CA ILE A 77 12.15 9.74 13.15
C ILE A 77 11.95 11.23 12.88
N LEU A 78 11.60 11.59 11.64
CA LEU A 78 11.25 12.97 11.27
C LEU A 78 10.13 13.51 12.16
N ALA A 79 9.20 12.64 12.54
CA ALA A 79 8.09 12.97 13.41
C ALA A 79 8.50 13.55 14.78
N GLN A 80 9.71 13.24 15.24
CA GLN A 80 10.25 13.75 16.50
C GLN A 80 10.92 15.13 16.33
N LYS A 81 11.00 15.64 15.09
CA LYS A 81 11.70 16.87 14.71
C LYS A 81 10.70 17.86 14.09
N PRO A 82 10.28 18.90 14.82
CA PRO A 82 9.30 19.88 14.31
C PRO A 82 9.73 20.55 12.99
N SER A 83 11.03 20.75 12.79
CA SER A 83 11.68 21.28 11.58
C SER A 83 11.45 20.44 10.33
N LEU A 84 11.18 19.13 10.47
CA LEU A 84 11.04 18.17 9.37
C LEU A 84 9.60 17.69 9.17
N ARG A 85 8.63 18.30 9.86
CA ARG A 85 7.22 17.86 9.77
C ARG A 85 6.69 17.88 8.33
N ASP A 86 6.98 18.94 7.58
CA ASP A 86 6.51 19.07 6.19
C ASP A 86 7.09 17.98 5.28
N GLN A 87 8.29 17.48 5.61
CA GLN A 87 8.94 16.41 4.86
C GLN A 87 8.20 15.07 4.97
N ILE A 88 7.43 14.87 6.05
CA ILE A 88 6.55 13.70 6.18
C ILE A 88 5.46 13.76 5.12
N CYS A 89 4.79 14.90 4.96
CA CYS A 89 3.76 15.09 3.93
C CYS A 89 4.35 14.85 2.52
N VAL A 90 5.53 15.41 2.24
CA VAL A 90 6.23 15.19 0.97
C VAL A 90 6.54 13.70 0.75
N SER A 91 6.95 12.98 1.80
CA SER A 91 7.23 11.55 1.74
C SER A 91 5.98 10.71 1.50
N LEU A 92 4.85 11.06 2.14
CA LEU A 92 3.57 10.38 1.93
C LEU A 92 3.00 10.65 0.53
N ASP A 93 3.19 11.87 0.00
CA ASP A 93 2.79 12.23 -1.36
C ASP A 93 3.58 11.43 -2.41
N LEU A 94 4.91 11.31 -2.22
CA LEU A 94 5.77 10.45 -3.04
C LEU A 94 5.26 9.00 -3.08
N LEU A 95 4.91 8.43 -1.92
CA LEU A 95 4.36 7.07 -1.85
C LEU A 95 2.98 6.96 -2.52
N SER A 96 2.16 8.02 -2.44
CA SER A 96 0.84 8.07 -3.08
C SER A 96 0.95 8.11 -4.61
N GLY A 97 2.09 8.58 -5.13
CA GLY A 97 2.43 8.62 -6.54
C GLY A 97 3.02 7.33 -7.11
N LEU A 98 3.11 6.24 -6.34
CA LEU A 98 3.64 4.97 -6.85
C LEU A 98 2.76 4.40 -7.98
N PRO A 99 3.35 3.78 -9.02
CA PRO A 99 2.58 3.13 -10.07
C PRO A 99 1.67 2.03 -9.48
N PRO A 100 0.44 1.82 -9.99
CA PRO A 100 -0.53 0.90 -9.38
C PRO A 100 0.00 -0.53 -9.15
N GLY A 101 0.80 -1.05 -10.10
CA GLY A 101 1.41 -2.37 -9.97
C GLY A 101 2.42 -2.44 -8.82
N VAL A 102 3.25 -1.40 -8.67
CA VAL A 102 4.23 -1.30 -7.58
C VAL A 102 3.53 -1.07 -6.25
N ALA A 103 2.57 -0.14 -6.20
CA ALA A 103 1.78 0.18 -5.01
C ALA A 103 1.06 -1.06 -4.46
N SER A 104 0.53 -1.92 -5.34
CA SER A 104 -0.09 -3.18 -4.94
C SER A 104 0.90 -4.16 -4.31
N SER A 105 2.15 -4.20 -4.77
CA SER A 105 3.17 -5.11 -4.24
C SER A 105 3.73 -4.66 -2.90
N VAL A 106 3.73 -3.36 -2.62
CA VAL A 106 4.21 -2.79 -1.34
C VAL A 106 3.08 -2.35 -0.40
N ALA A 107 1.84 -2.80 -0.68
CA ALA A 107 0.64 -2.36 0.03
C ALA A 107 0.68 -2.65 1.53
N GLU A 108 1.23 -3.81 1.93
CA GLU A 108 1.38 -4.17 3.34
C GLU A 108 2.37 -3.25 4.06
N GLN A 109 3.50 -2.91 3.43
CA GLN A 109 4.51 -2.02 4.01
C GLN A 109 3.95 -0.62 4.18
N ILE A 110 3.21 -0.11 3.18
CA ILE A 110 2.50 1.17 3.26
C ILE A 110 1.56 1.17 4.47
N VAL A 111 0.67 0.17 4.57
CA VAL A 111 -0.37 0.20 5.61
C VAL A 111 0.23 0.08 7.01
N VAL A 112 1.24 -0.79 7.20
CA VAL A 112 1.90 -0.96 8.50
C VAL A 112 2.61 0.32 8.91
N GLY A 113 3.32 0.99 7.98
CA GLY A 113 3.97 2.26 8.27
C GLY A 113 2.99 3.37 8.61
N ILE A 114 1.85 3.46 7.90
CA ILE A 114 0.79 4.42 8.18
C ILE A 114 0.14 4.17 9.54
N ILE A 115 -0.16 2.91 9.89
CA ILE A 115 -0.68 2.55 11.20
C ILE A 115 0.26 3.04 12.31
N LEU A 116 1.56 2.76 12.17
CA LEU A 116 2.56 3.19 13.15
C LEU A 116 2.66 4.72 13.26
N LEU A 117 2.59 5.43 12.14
CA LEU A 117 2.65 6.89 12.10
C LEU A 117 1.44 7.52 12.80
N VAL A 118 0.23 7.04 12.47
CA VAL A 118 -1.03 7.52 13.07
C VAL A 118 -1.09 7.23 14.57
N GLN A 119 -0.68 6.03 14.99
CA GLN A 119 -0.74 5.64 16.39
C GLN A 119 0.30 6.37 17.25
N LYS A 120 1.55 6.51 16.76
CA LYS A 120 2.64 7.11 17.55
C LYS A 120 2.68 8.63 17.48
N TYR A 121 2.24 9.22 16.36
CA TYR A 121 2.46 10.64 16.07
C TYR A 121 1.17 11.35 15.63
N ARG A 122 0.12 11.20 16.44
CA ARG A 122 -1.17 11.90 16.27
C ARG A 122 -1.03 13.41 16.13
N GLU A 123 -0.02 13.99 16.76
CA GLU A 123 0.25 15.43 16.73
C GLU A 123 0.63 15.95 15.33
N ILE A 124 1.04 15.06 14.44
CA ILE A 124 1.48 15.39 13.08
C ILE A 124 0.32 15.32 12.10
N ILE A 125 -0.68 14.49 12.33
CA ILE A 125 -1.78 14.26 11.39
C ILE A 125 -3.02 14.97 11.95
N LYS A 126 -3.09 16.29 11.75
CA LYS A 126 -4.18 17.13 12.31
C LYS A 126 -4.97 17.85 11.24
N SER A 127 -4.32 18.25 10.17
CA SER A 127 -4.93 19.02 9.09
C SER A 127 -5.59 18.13 8.05
N GLN A 128 -6.53 18.72 7.32
CA GLN A 128 -7.17 18.06 6.18
C GLN A 128 -6.15 17.54 5.14
N THR A 129 -5.04 18.25 4.92
CA THR A 129 -4.00 17.84 3.95
C THR A 129 -3.31 16.56 4.36
N GLU A 130 -2.89 16.45 5.63
CA GLU A 130 -2.23 15.26 6.17
C GLU A 130 -3.19 14.05 6.12
N TRP A 131 -4.44 14.25 6.52
CA TRP A 131 -5.47 13.21 6.44
C TRP A 131 -5.77 12.76 5.01
N LYS A 132 -5.79 13.68 4.04
CA LYS A 132 -5.96 13.33 2.62
C LYS A 132 -4.85 12.40 2.13
N LEU A 133 -3.59 12.66 2.48
CA LEU A 133 -2.46 11.81 2.11
C LEU A 133 -2.55 10.43 2.77
N VAL A 134 -2.88 10.37 4.06
CA VAL A 134 -3.10 9.11 4.78
C VAL A 134 -4.20 8.29 4.09
N PHE A 135 -5.36 8.88 3.83
CA PHE A 135 -6.46 8.15 3.20
C PHE A 135 -6.19 7.79 1.73
N ALA A 136 -5.43 8.59 0.99
CA ALA A 136 -4.98 8.24 -0.37
C ALA A 136 -4.13 6.96 -0.35
N LEU A 137 -3.19 6.87 0.60
CA LEU A 137 -2.37 5.66 0.79
C LEU A 137 -3.20 4.47 1.25
N LEU A 138 -4.13 4.63 2.20
CA LEU A 138 -5.03 3.52 2.57
C LEU A 138 -5.86 3.06 1.36
N ARG A 139 -6.35 4.00 0.54
CA ARG A 139 -7.12 3.69 -0.67
C ARG A 139 -6.30 2.91 -1.69
N SER A 140 -5.00 3.17 -1.84
CA SER A 140 -4.13 2.42 -2.75
C SER A 140 -3.90 0.97 -2.31
N THR A 141 -4.17 0.62 -1.05
CA THR A 141 -4.03 -0.74 -0.52
C THR A 141 -5.29 -1.60 -0.61
N LEU A 142 -6.44 -1.04 -0.99
CA LEU A 142 -7.74 -1.72 -0.91
C LEU A 142 -7.87 -2.97 -1.79
N THR A 143 -7.10 -3.05 -2.88
CA THR A 143 -7.11 -4.20 -3.78
C THR A 143 -6.30 -5.39 -3.23
N HIS A 144 -5.52 -5.18 -2.17
CA HIS A 144 -4.67 -6.20 -1.56
C HIS A 144 -5.32 -6.71 -0.27
N SER A 145 -5.72 -7.98 -0.23
CA SER A 145 -6.57 -8.53 0.84
C SER A 145 -6.03 -8.31 2.26
N GLU A 146 -4.75 -8.58 2.51
CA GLU A 146 -4.18 -8.44 3.87
C GLU A 146 -4.03 -6.97 4.26
N ALA A 147 -3.46 -6.14 3.37
CA ALA A 147 -3.33 -4.71 3.58
C ALA A 147 -4.70 -4.00 3.73
N ALA A 148 -5.71 -4.41 2.97
CA ALA A 148 -7.08 -3.90 3.11
C ALA A 148 -7.68 -4.25 4.48
N ARG A 149 -7.40 -5.45 5.02
CA ARG A 149 -7.81 -5.83 6.38
C ARG A 149 -7.18 -4.90 7.42
N LEU A 150 -5.87 -4.69 7.34
CA LEU A 150 -5.14 -3.79 8.24
C LEU A 150 -5.60 -2.32 8.11
N SER A 151 -5.88 -1.86 6.88
CA SER A 151 -6.47 -0.54 6.61
C SER A 151 -7.84 -0.41 7.27
N PHE A 152 -8.67 -1.45 7.21
CA PHE A 152 -9.98 -1.47 7.84
C PHE A 152 -9.87 -1.46 9.37
N ASP A 153 -8.95 -2.24 9.94
CA ASP A 153 -8.69 -2.26 11.39
C ASP A 153 -8.24 -0.88 11.89
N LEU A 154 -7.38 -0.20 11.13
CA LEU A 154 -7.01 1.20 11.40
C LEU A 154 -8.24 2.09 11.38
N VAL A 155 -9.02 2.07 10.30
CA VAL A 155 -10.25 2.90 10.18
C VAL A 155 -11.21 2.64 11.34
N ASN A 156 -11.41 1.38 11.72
CA ASN A 156 -12.25 1.01 12.86
C ASN A 156 -11.71 1.61 14.16
N SER A 157 -10.39 1.60 14.36
CA SER A 157 -9.75 2.24 15.51
C SER A 157 -9.90 3.77 15.53
N LEU A 158 -9.99 4.43 14.38
CA LEU A 158 -10.20 5.88 14.30
C LEU A 158 -11.61 6.28 14.74
N VAL A 159 -12.60 5.45 14.40
CA VAL A 159 -14.03 5.68 14.65
C VAL A 159 -14.48 5.22 16.03
N ALA A 160 -13.83 4.21 16.59
CA ALA A 160 -14.16 3.66 17.90
C ALA A 160 -14.19 4.76 18.98
N ASP A 161 -15.25 4.77 19.77
CA ASP A 161 -15.42 5.73 20.87
C ASP A 161 -14.31 5.55 21.92
N GLY A 162 -13.67 6.65 22.31
CA GLY A 162 -12.63 6.64 23.32
C GLY A 162 -11.70 7.85 23.25
N PRO A 163 -10.72 7.95 24.17
CA PRO A 163 -9.70 9.02 24.15
C PRO A 163 -8.84 8.98 22.88
N GLU A 164 -8.84 7.84 22.18
CA GLU A 164 -8.11 7.60 20.95
C GLU A 164 -8.93 7.94 19.69
N GLN A 165 -10.17 8.45 19.81
CA GLN A 165 -11.00 8.85 18.67
C GLN A 165 -10.32 10.00 17.90
N LEU A 166 -10.07 9.77 16.62
CA LEU A 166 -9.37 10.72 15.75
C LEU A 166 -10.28 11.35 14.69
N VAL A 167 -11.58 11.07 14.71
CA VAL A 167 -12.54 11.67 13.78
C VAL A 167 -12.67 13.17 14.09
N THR A 168 -12.34 13.98 13.10
CA THR A 168 -12.38 15.44 13.15
C THR A 168 -13.14 15.96 11.92
N MET A 169 -13.51 17.24 11.92
CA MET A 169 -14.15 17.84 10.74
C MET A 169 -13.25 17.81 9.50
N ASP A 170 -11.93 17.82 9.70
CA ASP A 170 -10.93 17.78 8.64
C ASP A 170 -10.88 16.43 7.91
N ASN A 171 -11.23 15.33 8.58
CA ASN A 171 -11.05 13.98 8.05
C ASN A 171 -12.37 13.23 7.77
N PHE A 172 -13.49 13.68 8.32
CA PHE A 172 -14.78 13.00 8.24
C PHE A 172 -15.24 12.67 6.81
N SER A 173 -15.14 13.65 5.90
CA SER A 173 -15.56 13.45 4.50
C SER A 173 -14.68 12.43 3.76
N ALA A 174 -13.37 12.49 3.99
CA ALA A 174 -12.43 11.56 3.36
C ALA A 174 -12.58 10.14 3.93
N LEU A 175 -12.84 10.03 5.24
CA LEU A 175 -13.17 8.78 5.91
C LEU A 175 -14.43 8.12 5.33
N LEU A 176 -15.51 8.87 5.14
CA LEU A 176 -16.74 8.35 4.53
C LEU A 176 -16.49 7.87 3.09
N THR A 177 -15.68 8.61 2.34
CA THR A 177 -15.30 8.23 0.98
C THR A 177 -14.54 6.90 0.99
N LEU A 178 -13.56 6.75 1.90
CA LEU A 178 -12.80 5.51 2.05
C LEU A 178 -13.69 4.32 2.42
N LEU A 179 -14.63 4.50 3.37
CA LEU A 179 -15.59 3.46 3.75
C LEU A 179 -16.51 3.06 2.58
N ASN A 180 -16.92 4.03 1.75
CA ASN A 180 -17.68 3.75 0.54
C ASN A 180 -16.85 2.96 -0.49
N ASP A 181 -15.56 3.26 -0.63
CA ASP A 181 -14.66 2.50 -1.50
C ASP A 181 -14.51 1.04 -1.02
N PHE A 182 -14.34 0.84 0.30
CA PHE A 182 -14.34 -0.49 0.91
C PHE A 182 -15.62 -1.27 0.58
N ALA A 183 -16.79 -0.65 0.76
CA ALA A 183 -18.07 -1.27 0.46
C ALA A 183 -18.22 -1.61 -1.03
N THR A 184 -17.75 -0.73 -1.91
CA THR A 184 -17.80 -0.92 -3.37
C THR A 184 -16.93 -2.10 -3.82
N ILE A 185 -15.69 -2.19 -3.32
CA ILE A 185 -14.76 -3.29 -3.65
C ILE A 185 -15.26 -4.62 -3.07
N ALA A 186 -15.74 -4.61 -1.82
CA ALA A 186 -16.33 -5.80 -1.21
C ALA A 186 -17.58 -6.28 -1.97
N GLY A 187 -18.46 -5.37 -2.39
CA GLY A 187 -19.63 -5.71 -3.21
C GLY A 187 -19.25 -6.38 -4.53
N GLY A 188 -18.31 -5.79 -5.28
CA GLY A 188 -17.87 -6.35 -6.56
C GLY A 188 -17.21 -7.73 -6.45
N THR A 189 -16.45 -7.99 -5.38
CA THR A 189 -15.83 -9.30 -5.16
C THR A 189 -16.86 -10.40 -4.83
N VAL A 190 -17.89 -10.07 -4.04
CA VAL A 190 -19.00 -11.00 -3.73
C VAL A 190 -19.82 -11.31 -4.98
N GLU A 191 -20.15 -10.30 -5.79
CA GLU A 191 -20.89 -10.48 -7.05
C GLU A 191 -20.09 -11.32 -8.06
N ALA A 192 -18.80 -11.08 -8.20
CA ALA A 192 -17.92 -11.89 -9.04
C ALA A 192 -17.91 -13.37 -8.61
N HIS A 193 -17.83 -13.63 -7.30
CA HIS A 193 -17.85 -14.99 -6.76
C HIS A 193 -19.21 -15.68 -6.99
N GLN A 194 -20.33 -14.95 -6.87
CA GLN A 194 -21.67 -15.47 -7.18
C GLN A 194 -21.85 -15.80 -8.67
N ASN A 195 -21.37 -14.93 -9.57
CA ASN A 195 -21.43 -15.19 -11.01
C ASN A 195 -20.55 -16.38 -11.44
N GLN A 196 -19.38 -16.55 -10.81
CA GLN A 196 -18.53 -17.71 -11.06
C GLN A 196 -19.19 -19.01 -10.60
N ARG A 197 -19.88 -19.01 -9.44
CA ARG A 197 -20.67 -20.16 -8.96
C ARG A 197 -21.85 -20.49 -9.87
N ARG A 198 -22.56 -19.48 -10.41
CA ARG A 198 -23.66 -19.69 -11.36
C ARG A 198 -23.21 -20.28 -12.70
N ARG A 199 -21.99 -19.97 -13.14
CA ARG A 199 -21.40 -20.51 -14.39
C ARG A 199 -20.87 -21.94 -14.25
N HIS A 200 -20.48 -22.38 -13.05
CA HIS A 200 -19.96 -23.72 -12.78
C HIS A 200 -20.98 -24.61 -12.06
N GLY A 201 -22.24 -24.61 -12.51
CA GLY A 201 -23.26 -25.55 -12.04
C GLY A 201 -22.82 -27.01 -12.26
N PRO A 202 -23.29 -27.97 -11.44
CA PRO A 202 -22.73 -29.32 -11.40
C PRO A 202 -22.88 -30.00 -12.75
N LEU A 203 -21.78 -30.56 -13.29
CA LEU A 203 -21.85 -31.56 -14.35
C LEU A 203 -22.64 -32.74 -13.78
N THR A 204 -23.93 -32.81 -14.10
CA THR A 204 -24.76 -33.99 -13.85
C THR A 204 -24.12 -35.14 -14.62
N VAL A 205 -23.40 -36.01 -13.90
CA VAL A 205 -23.01 -37.32 -14.40
C VAL A 205 -24.31 -38.09 -14.58
N SER A 206 -24.84 -38.06 -15.79
CA SER A 206 -25.94 -38.93 -16.20
C SER A 206 -25.43 -40.36 -16.21
N THR A 207 -25.55 -41.05 -15.07
CA THR A 207 -25.50 -42.51 -15.02
C THR A 207 -26.67 -43.04 -15.84
N SER A 208 -26.41 -43.36 -17.10
CA SER A 208 -27.31 -44.13 -17.96
C SER A 208 -27.46 -45.53 -17.39
N PHE A 209 -28.61 -45.77 -16.75
CA PHE A 209 -29.04 -47.09 -16.29
C PHE A 209 -29.39 -47.94 -17.52
N VAL A 210 -28.57 -48.95 -17.81
CA VAL A 210 -28.81 -49.92 -18.90
C VAL A 210 -29.97 -50.82 -18.49
N GLY A 211 -31.14 -50.59 -19.06
CA GLY A 211 -32.30 -51.48 -18.96
C GLY A 211 -32.10 -52.72 -19.83
N VAL A 212 -32.08 -53.88 -19.18
CA VAL A 212 -32.16 -55.21 -19.80
C VAL A 212 -33.56 -55.43 -20.37
N PRO A 213 -33.73 -55.82 -21.65
CA PRO A 213 -35.01 -56.35 -22.13
C PRO A 213 -35.00 -57.88 -22.07
N GLY A 214 -35.93 -58.43 -21.29
CA GLY A 214 -36.32 -59.83 -21.32
C GLY A 214 -37.61 -60.05 -22.11
N PHE A 215 -37.68 -61.20 -22.76
CA PHE A 215 -38.83 -61.92 -23.33
C PHE A 215 -39.53 -61.39 -24.59
N GLN A 216 -39.21 -62.04 -25.71
CA GLN A 216 -40.15 -62.96 -26.36
C GLN A 216 -39.43 -64.25 -26.75
#